data_AF-A0A8C5PLN9-F1
#
_entry.id   AF-A0A8C5PLN9-F1
#
_cell.length_a   1.000
_cell.length_b   1.000
_cell.length_c   1.000
_cell.angle_alpha   90.00
_cell.angle_beta   90.00
_cell.angle_gamma   90.00
#
_symmetry.space_group_name_H-M   'P 1'
#
loop_
_entity.id
_entity.type
_entity.pdbx_description
1 polymer ?
#
loop_
_entity_poly.entity_id
_entity_poly.type
_entity_poly.pdbx_seq_one_letter_code
_entity_poly.pdbx_strand_id
1 'polypeptide(L)'
;MDQFAIALQTILTRTAHLEPAGVAPLLDIPVSPVVQTSQVHMTAPMRFDGTPSECREFLVHVDIHFKLNPQMFFSDIAKVGFIINHLSGRALTWATPLWEAERPIIRDYKEFIAELQLSLAWETKTTH
;
A
#
# COMPACT_ATOMS: atom_id res chain seq x y z
N MET A 1 2.66 -21.35 9.53
CA MET A 1 1.54 -20.80 10.33
C MET A 1 2.08 -19.56 10.99
N ASP A 2 1.98 -18.46 10.24
CA ASP A 2 2.94 -17.37 10.18
C ASP A 2 2.91 -16.41 11.37
N GLN A 3 4.02 -16.38 12.12
CA GLN A 3 4.27 -15.48 13.24
C GLN A 3 4.15 -13.99 12.85
N PHE A 4 4.37 -13.68 11.58
CA PHE A 4 4.25 -12.33 11.03
C PHE A 4 2.79 -11.83 11.01
N ALA A 5 1.83 -12.72 10.74
CA ALA A 5 0.41 -12.39 10.78
C ALA A 5 -0.05 -12.11 12.23
N ILE A 6 0.47 -12.88 13.20
CA ILE A 6 0.12 -12.71 14.62
C ILE A 6 0.65 -11.38 15.17
N ALA A 7 1.86 -10.99 14.77
CA ALA A 7 2.46 -9.72 15.20
C ALA A 7 1.63 -8.52 14.73
N LEU A 8 1.10 -8.55 13.50
CA LEU A 8 0.26 -7.46 12.97
C LEU A 8 -1.13 -7.42 13.61
N GLN A 9 -1.75 -8.57 13.88
CA GLN A 9 -3.05 -8.64 14.57
C GLN A 9 -2.96 -8.14 16.02
N THR A 10 -1.84 -8.39 16.70
CA THR A 10 -1.63 -7.96 18.08
C THR A 10 -1.51 -6.43 18.18
N ILE A 11 -0.86 -5.78 17.21
CA ILE A 11 -0.71 -4.33 17.18
C ILE A 11 -2.05 -3.64 16.87
N LEU A 12 -2.84 -4.19 15.94
CA LEU A 12 -4.16 -3.64 15.57
C LEU A 12 -5.20 -3.74 16.69
N THR A 13 -5.12 -4.78 17.53
CA THR A 13 -6.08 -5.01 18.61
C THR A 13 -5.83 -4.10 19.82
N ARG A 14 -4.58 -3.68 20.04
CA ARG A 14 -4.18 -2.94 21.26
C ARG A 14 -4.60 -1.46 21.27
N THR A 15 -5.04 -0.92 20.14
CA THR A 15 -5.54 0.47 20.03
C THR A 15 -7.02 0.65 20.35
N ALA A 16 -7.77 -0.43 20.66
CA ALA A 16 -9.23 -0.36 20.85
C ALA A 16 -9.70 -0.35 22.31
N HIS A 17 -8.82 -0.32 23.32
CA HIS A 17 -9.22 -0.48 24.71
C HIS A 17 -8.79 0.68 25.62
N LEU A 18 -9.53 1.79 25.55
CA LEU A 18 -9.60 2.79 26.64
C LEU A 18 -11.06 2.87 27.11
N GLU A 19 -11.25 2.31 28.31
CA GLU A 19 -12.35 2.34 29.30
C GLU A 19 -13.57 3.27 29.13
N PRO A 20 -14.80 2.80 29.47
CA PRO A 20 -16.03 3.58 29.52
C PRO A 20 -16.32 4.10 30.95
N ALA A 21 -16.06 5.38 31.22
CA ALA A 21 -16.50 6.02 32.46
C ALA A 21 -17.78 6.83 32.25
N GLY A 22 -18.92 6.26 32.68
CA GLY A 22 -20.11 7.01 33.10
C GLY A 22 -21.19 7.24 32.03
N VAL A 23 -22.18 6.34 31.96
CA VAL A 23 -23.44 6.58 31.23
C VAL A 23 -24.55 6.87 32.26
N ALA A 24 -24.98 8.13 32.35
CA ALA A 24 -26.24 8.54 32.97
C ALA A 24 -27.34 8.63 31.90
N PRO A 25 -28.64 8.51 32.25
CA PRO A 25 -29.67 8.02 31.33
C PRO A 25 -30.20 9.05 30.33
N LEU A 26 -30.69 8.49 29.22
CA LEU A 26 -31.30 9.07 28.02
C LEU A 26 -32.30 10.20 28.30
N LEU A 27 -32.10 11.36 27.66
CA LEU A 27 -33.16 12.31 27.30
C LEU A 27 -32.93 12.81 25.87
N ASP A 28 -34.05 12.90 25.14
CA ASP A 28 -34.23 13.23 23.72
C ASP A 28 -33.25 14.23 23.09
N ILE A 29 -32.71 13.87 21.93
CA ILE A 29 -32.14 14.83 20.97
C ILE A 29 -32.72 14.55 19.58
N PRO A 30 -33.29 15.57 18.90
CA PRO A 30 -34.04 15.43 17.66
C PRO A 30 -33.18 14.94 16.50
N VAL A 31 -33.82 14.21 15.57
CA VAL A 31 -33.28 13.85 14.25
C VAL A 31 -32.67 15.10 13.61
N SER A 32 -31.35 15.18 13.67
CA SER A 32 -30.57 16.16 12.92
C SER A 32 -30.59 15.77 11.45
N PRO A 33 -30.66 16.73 10.51
CA PRO A 33 -30.76 16.43 9.10
C PRO A 33 -29.55 15.60 8.70
N VAL A 34 -29.79 14.57 7.87
CA VAL A 34 -28.71 13.74 7.33
C VAL A 34 -27.73 14.70 6.65
N VAL A 35 -26.59 14.94 7.30
CA VAL A 35 -25.45 15.51 6.60
C VAL A 35 -25.08 14.38 5.65
N GLN A 36 -25.50 14.50 4.39
CA GLN A 36 -24.84 13.81 3.31
C GLN A 36 -23.42 14.33 3.35
N THR A 37 -22.59 13.68 4.17
CA THR A 37 -21.18 13.65 3.90
C THR A 37 -21.15 13.04 2.52
N SER A 38 -20.91 13.87 1.51
CA SER A 38 -20.26 13.41 0.29
C SER A 38 -19.12 12.59 0.82
N GLN A 39 -19.30 11.27 0.84
CA GLN A 39 -18.30 10.33 1.24
C GLN A 39 -17.19 10.69 0.28
N VAL A 40 -16.18 11.42 0.78
CA VAL A 40 -14.93 11.54 0.08
C VAL A 40 -14.53 10.10 -0.02
N HIS A 41 -14.76 9.51 -1.19
CA HIS A 41 -14.30 8.20 -1.52
C HIS A 41 -12.79 8.40 -1.47
N MET A 42 -12.22 8.20 -0.28
CA MET A 42 -10.79 8.10 -0.10
C MET A 42 -10.48 6.85 -0.91
N THR A 43 -10.18 7.06 -2.19
CA THR A 43 -9.79 6.04 -3.13
C THR A 43 -8.82 5.15 -2.38
N ALA A 44 -9.12 3.86 -2.30
CA ALA A 44 -8.28 2.91 -1.61
C ALA A 44 -6.80 3.20 -1.93
N PRO A 45 -5.88 3.09 -0.95
CA PRO A 45 -4.47 3.42 -1.16
C PRO A 45 -4.00 2.74 -2.44
N MET A 46 -3.39 3.52 -3.35
CA MET A 46 -3.13 3.10 -4.73
C MET A 46 -2.43 1.74 -4.73
N ARG A 47 -3.17 0.69 -5.09
CA ARG A 47 -2.64 -0.66 -5.26
C ARG A 47 -2.37 -0.86 -6.73
N PHE A 48 -1.16 -1.28 -7.07
CA PHE A 48 -0.76 -1.57 -8.43
C PHE A 48 -0.66 -3.07 -8.64
N ASP A 49 -1.56 -3.61 -9.44
CA ASP A 49 -1.64 -5.05 -9.69
C ASP A 49 -0.70 -5.55 -10.78
N GLY A 50 -0.03 -4.64 -11.49
CA GLY A 50 0.79 -4.92 -12.67
C GLY A 50 0.14 -4.54 -14.00
N THR A 51 -0.96 -3.80 -14.02
CA THR A 51 -1.62 -3.38 -15.26
C THR A 51 -0.75 -2.39 -16.07
N PRO A 52 -0.33 -2.71 -17.31
CA PRO A 52 0.60 -1.86 -18.07
C PRO A 52 0.09 -0.43 -18.32
N SER A 53 -1.21 -0.26 -18.55
CA SER A 53 -1.83 1.06 -18.80
C SER A 53 -1.78 1.99 -17.57
N GLU A 54 -1.73 1.42 -16.37
CA GLU A 54 -1.74 2.17 -15.10
C GLU A 54 -0.32 2.42 -14.56
N CYS A 55 0.70 1.76 -15.14
CA CYS A 55 2.09 1.83 -14.66
C CYS A 55 2.61 3.27 -14.59
N ARG A 56 2.31 4.09 -15.61
CA ARG A 56 2.75 5.50 -15.62
C ARG A 56 2.14 6.29 -14.47
N GLU A 57 0.85 6.14 -14.22
CA GLU A 57 0.16 6.84 -13.14
C GLU A 57 0.68 6.39 -11.77
N PHE A 58 0.92 5.09 -11.61
CA PHE A 58 1.54 4.54 -10.42
C PHE A 58 2.91 5.15 -10.11
N LEU A 59 3.80 5.20 -11.10
CA LEU A 59 5.15 5.75 -10.92
C LEU A 59 5.13 7.25 -10.60
N VAL A 60 4.21 8.01 -11.19
CA VAL A 60 4.02 9.43 -10.84
C VAL A 60 3.61 9.57 -9.38
N HIS A 61 2.69 8.74 -8.89
CA HIS A 61 2.26 8.80 -7.51
C HIS A 61 3.36 8.42 -6.51
N VAL A 62 4.18 7.42 -6.86
CA VAL A 62 5.37 7.02 -6.10
C VAL A 62 6.38 8.17 -6.04
N ASP A 63 6.66 8.83 -7.17
CA ASP A 63 7.58 9.98 -7.23
C ASP A 63 7.11 11.15 -6.36
N ILE A 64 5.80 11.45 -6.37
CA ILE A 64 5.20 12.46 -5.49
C ILE A 64 5.44 12.10 -4.02
N HIS A 65 5.18 10.86 -3.61
CA HIS A 65 5.42 10.42 -2.23
C HIS A 65 6.87 10.58 -1.79
N PHE A 66 7.81 10.24 -2.66
CA PHE A 66 9.24 10.37 -2.37
C PHE A 66 9.67 11.82 -2.21
N LYS A 67 9.17 12.71 -3.09
CA LYS A 67 9.44 14.15 -3.00
C LYS A 67 8.84 14.80 -1.77
N LEU A 68 7.69 14.34 -1.32
CA LEU A 68 7.04 14.85 -0.10
C LEU A 68 7.70 14.35 1.18
N ASN A 69 8.39 13.21 1.15
CA ASN A 69 8.97 12.57 2.35
C ASN A 69 10.44 12.16 2.15
N PRO A 70 11.34 13.09 1.79
CA PRO A 70 12.73 12.75 1.42
C PRO A 70 13.51 12.08 2.56
N GLN A 71 13.16 12.37 3.82
CA GLN A 71 13.78 11.75 5.00
C GLN A 71 13.42 10.27 5.17
N MET A 72 12.25 9.84 4.69
CA MET A 72 11.82 8.45 4.77
C MET A 72 12.39 7.61 3.62
N PHE A 73 12.64 8.24 2.48
CA PHE A 73 13.05 7.59 1.23
C PHE A 73 14.49 7.93 0.83
N PHE A 74 15.39 7.98 1.82
CA PHE A 74 16.80 8.30 1.63
C PHE A 74 17.61 7.14 1.03
N SER A 75 17.15 5.90 1.18
CA SER A 75 17.79 4.71 0.63
C SER A 75 16.94 4.06 -0.45
N ASP A 76 17.60 3.39 -1.39
CA ASP A 76 16.90 2.69 -2.47
C ASP A 76 16.10 1.50 -1.96
N ILE A 77 16.58 0.82 -0.91
CA ILE A 77 15.81 -0.25 -0.24
C ILE A 77 14.50 0.30 0.34
N ALA A 78 14.50 1.51 0.93
CA ALA A 78 13.28 2.13 1.45
C ALA A 78 12.29 2.48 0.33
N LYS A 79 12.78 2.99 -0.80
CA LYS A 79 11.96 3.27 -1.99
C LYS A 79 11.36 1.98 -2.58
N VAL A 80 12.17 0.94 -2.75
CA VAL A 80 11.73 -0.35 -3.28
C VAL A 80 10.72 -0.98 -2.33
N GLY A 81 10.98 -0.99 -1.02
CA GLY A 81 10.04 -1.51 -0.02
C GLY A 81 8.69 -0.79 -0.04
N PHE A 82 8.70 0.54 -0.23
CA PHE A 82 7.46 1.31 -0.41
C PHE A 82 6.68 0.87 -1.64
N ILE A 83 7.36 0.69 -2.78
CA ILE A 83 6.71 0.22 -4.00
C ILE A 83 6.10 -1.15 -3.78
N ILE A 84 6.87 -2.11 -3.24
CA ILE A 84 6.40 -3.49 -2.98
C ILE A 84 5.16 -3.49 -2.09
N ASN A 85 5.13 -2.66 -1.05
CA ASN A 85 3.95 -2.53 -0.18
C ASN A 85 2.69 -2.03 -0.91
N HIS A 86 2.87 -1.26 -1.99
CA HIS A 86 1.79 -0.78 -2.85
C HIS A 86 1.52 -1.68 -4.05
N LEU A 87 2.27 -2.76 -4.23
CA LEU A 87 1.92 -3.78 -5.22
C LEU A 87 0.75 -4.63 -4.71
N SER A 88 0.03 -5.21 -5.66
CA SER A 88 -0.99 -6.22 -5.45
C SER A 88 -0.93 -7.24 -6.59
N GLY A 89 -1.77 -8.28 -6.52
CA GLY A 89 -1.95 -9.24 -7.61
C GLY A 89 -0.63 -9.77 -8.15
N ARG A 90 -0.47 -9.72 -9.47
CA ARG A 90 0.69 -10.29 -10.17
C ARG A 90 1.99 -9.56 -9.86
N ALA A 91 1.94 -8.23 -9.72
CA ALA A 91 3.13 -7.42 -9.49
C ALA A 91 3.74 -7.75 -8.14
N LEU A 92 2.90 -7.95 -7.12
CA LEU A 92 3.36 -8.40 -5.82
C LEU A 92 3.94 -9.81 -5.90
N THR A 93 3.26 -10.75 -6.57
CA THR A 93 3.77 -12.13 -6.77
C THR A 93 5.15 -12.16 -7.42
N TRP A 94 5.42 -11.27 -8.38
CA TRP A 94 6.73 -11.12 -9.00
C TRP A 94 7.78 -10.53 -8.03
N ALA A 95 7.40 -9.52 -7.24
CA ALA A 95 8.34 -8.81 -6.37
C ALA A 95 8.68 -9.55 -5.06
N THR A 96 7.74 -10.34 -4.52
CA THR A 96 7.91 -11.09 -3.26
C THR A 96 9.20 -11.94 -3.23
N PRO A 97 9.48 -12.83 -4.20
CA PRO A 97 10.69 -13.64 -4.16
C PRO A 97 11.98 -12.83 -4.32
N LEU A 98 11.93 -11.65 -4.94
CA LEU A 98 13.08 -10.75 -5.03
C LEU A 98 13.43 -10.16 -3.66
N TRP A 99 12.40 -9.77 -2.91
CA TRP A 99 12.53 -9.24 -1.55
C TRP A 99 12.97 -10.30 -0.56
N GLU A 100 12.32 -11.47 -0.55
CA GLU A 100 12.64 -12.57 0.38
C GLU A 100 14.06 -13.11 0.19
N ALA A 101 14.54 -13.16 -1.05
CA ALA A 101 15.90 -13.61 -1.35
C ALA A 101 16.95 -12.49 -1.26
N GLU A 102 16.60 -11.31 -0.76
CA GLU A 102 17.45 -10.12 -0.69
C GLU A 102 18.24 -9.86 -1.98
N ARG A 103 17.58 -10.01 -3.13
CA ARG A 103 18.23 -9.90 -4.43
C ARG A 103 18.88 -8.51 -4.58
N PRO A 104 20.07 -8.39 -5.20
CA PRO A 104 20.75 -7.11 -5.35
C PRO A 104 19.87 -5.99 -5.92
N ILE A 105 18.95 -6.34 -6.82
CA ILE A 105 17.98 -5.44 -7.44
C ILE A 105 17.12 -4.66 -6.43
N ILE A 106 16.83 -5.20 -5.23
CA ILE A 106 16.03 -4.46 -4.23
C ILE A 106 16.81 -3.30 -3.60
N ARG A 107 18.13 -3.25 -3.83
CA ARG A 107 19.03 -2.20 -3.36
C ARG A 107 19.35 -1.17 -4.44
N ASP A 108 18.83 -1.35 -5.66
CA ASP A 108 18.96 -0.40 -6.76
C ASP A 108 17.56 -0.02 -7.26
N TYR A 109 17.13 1.19 -6.91
CA TYR A 109 15.79 1.66 -7.26
C TYR A 109 15.57 1.72 -8.77
N LYS A 110 16.60 2.13 -9.52
CA LYS A 110 16.50 2.33 -10.97
C LYS A 110 16.39 0.99 -11.69
N GLU A 111 17.21 0.03 -11.30
CA GLU A 111 17.15 -1.34 -11.81
C GLU A 111 15.81 -1.99 -11.49
N PHE A 112 15.32 -1.83 -10.25
CA PHE A 112 14.01 -2.35 -9.86
C PHE A 112 12.86 -1.80 -10.71
N ILE A 113 12.83 -0.48 -10.99
CA ILE A 113 11.78 0.11 -11.85
C ILE A 113 11.89 -0.40 -13.29
N ALA A 114 13.11 -0.52 -13.83
CA ALA A 114 13.31 -1.04 -15.18
C ALA A 114 12.78 -2.47 -15.30
N GLU A 115 13.15 -3.34 -14.36
CA GLU A 115 12.67 -4.72 -14.32
C GLU A 115 11.17 -4.80 -14.02
N LEU A 116 10.62 -3.94 -13.17
CA LEU A 116 9.16 -3.87 -12.97
C LEU A 116 8.46 -3.57 -14.29
N GLN A 117 8.91 -2.58 -15.06
CA GLN A 117 8.32 -2.22 -16.34
C GLN A 117 8.47 -3.30 -17.41
N LEU A 118 9.67 -3.91 -17.48
CA LEU A 118 9.91 -5.08 -18.32
C LEU A 118 8.98 -6.22 -17.91
N SER A 119 8.73 -6.36 -16.59
CA SER A 119 7.91 -7.42 -16.04
C SER A 119 6.45 -7.37 -16.54
N LEU A 120 5.99 -6.16 -16.89
CA LEU A 120 4.65 -5.95 -17.42
C LEU A 120 4.57 -6.25 -18.91
N ALA A 121 5.70 -6.13 -19.62
CA ALA A 121 5.77 -6.28 -21.07
C ALA A 121 5.83 -7.75 -21.51
N TRP A 122 6.53 -8.62 -20.79
CA TRP A 122 6.78 -10.01 -21.23
C TRP A 122 5.51 -10.88 -21.33
N GLU A 123 4.43 -10.53 -20.64
CA GLU A 123 3.17 -11.30 -20.66
C GLU A 123 2.20 -10.86 -21.76
N THR A 124 2.36 -9.65 -22.31
CA THR A 124 1.50 -9.15 -23.40
C THR A 124 1.69 -9.90 -24.72
N LYS A 125 2.67 -10.80 -24.79
CA LYS A 125 3.05 -11.54 -26.00
C LYS A 125 2.68 -13.02 -25.96
N THR A 126 2.04 -13.52 -24.89
CA THR A 126 1.78 -14.96 -24.70
C THR A 126 0.29 -15.33 -24.76
N THR A 127 -0.52 -14.55 -25.47
CA THR A 127 -1.85 -15.02 -25.91
C THR A 127 -1.74 -15.42 -27.37
N HIS A 128 -1.44 -16.70 -27.60
CA HIS A 128 -1.51 -17.33 -28.92
C HIS A 128 -2.25 -18.64 -28.84
#